data_AF-A0AAP6H1V1-F1
#
_entry.id   AF-A0AAP6H1V1-F1
#
_cell.length_a   1.000
_cell.length_b   1.000
_cell.length_c   1.000
_cell.angle_alpha   90.00
_cell.angle_beta   90.00
_cell.angle_gamma   90.00
#
_symmetry.space_group_name_H-M   'P 1'
#
loop_
_entity.id
_entity.type
_entity.pdbx_description
1 polymer ?
#
loop_
_entity_poly.entity_id
_entity_poly.type
_entity_poly.pdbx_seq_one_letter_code
_entity_poly.pdbx_strand_id
1 'polypeptide(L)'
;MAALEENYRLRDFRPSLPCWASQRLTQSNARFGHLLVWEPDVGDLDNTLRAIPEAFVALHRVAGHLGAGTAMFLAWPADGNATAEDVFRMQFFAAAALAARARWSTLYLMVPDSLAAEAATWFSSLKAAYDDPPVQIPGHLSARARAELPLHLSAVPSRHHDVPHVTERQAAAIHAYTAAAYMPINRALRQRDARHPDFIVMQPIIEAIASGLAQLAPHDFHEPTRRKVVPFEGIEDLYGDGIVTRELAFTSTTTRNPAYDDGWIFAMRSILGRYIAELSIIPEEAEVLFDSGMDQLVTSVEPSGDHLVHLASHQVIPGAAGVGETHL
;
A
#
# COMPACT_ATOMS: atom_id res chain seq x y z
N MET A 1 -13.65 9.69 -21.85
CA MET A 1 -13.86 8.41 -22.57
C MET A 1 -12.73 8.08 -23.52
N ALA A 2 -12.35 8.97 -24.45
CA ALA A 2 -11.24 8.73 -25.39
C ALA A 2 -9.90 8.40 -24.70
N ALA A 3 -9.52 9.14 -23.65
CA ALA A 3 -8.31 8.88 -22.85
C ALA A 3 -8.31 7.49 -22.18
N LEU A 4 -9.47 7.03 -21.72
CA LEU A 4 -9.65 5.70 -21.13
C LEU A 4 -9.46 4.60 -22.19
N GLU A 5 -10.08 4.78 -23.37
CA GLU A 5 -9.95 3.88 -24.52
C GLU A 5 -8.51 3.80 -25.05
N GLU A 6 -7.80 4.93 -25.11
CA GLU A 6 -6.40 4.99 -25.52
C GLU A 6 -5.48 4.33 -24.48
N ASN A 7 -5.69 4.59 -23.19
CA ASN A 7 -4.95 3.91 -22.12
C ASN A 7 -5.11 2.39 -22.22
N TYR A 8 -6.33 1.87 -22.45
CA TYR A 8 -6.55 0.43 -22.62
C TYR A 8 -5.73 -0.17 -23.77
N ARG A 9 -5.51 0.58 -24.87
CA ARG A 9 -4.71 0.13 -26.02
C ARG A 9 -3.21 0.13 -25.75
N LEU A 10 -2.74 1.03 -24.86
CA LEU A 10 -1.32 1.19 -24.51
C LEU A 10 -0.89 0.37 -23.29
N ARG A 11 -1.79 -0.44 -22.71
CA ARG A 11 -1.47 -1.23 -21.51
C ARG A 11 -0.35 -2.23 -21.79
N ASP A 12 0.64 -2.22 -20.90
CA ASP A 12 1.61 -3.29 -20.81
C ASP A 12 0.91 -4.55 -20.26
N PHE A 13 0.67 -5.52 -21.14
CA PHE A 13 0.08 -6.81 -20.81
C PHE A 13 1.10 -7.80 -20.23
N ARG A 14 2.37 -7.40 -20.07
CA ARG A 14 3.34 -8.25 -19.37
C ARG A 14 2.85 -8.46 -17.95
N PRO A 15 2.62 -9.71 -17.54
CA PRO A 15 2.15 -9.96 -16.20
C PRO A 15 3.23 -9.58 -15.20
N SER A 16 2.86 -8.88 -14.13
CA SER A 16 3.63 -8.82 -12.88
C SER A 16 3.51 -10.17 -12.14
N LEU A 17 3.90 -11.23 -12.85
CA LEU A 17 3.98 -12.61 -12.40
C LEU A 17 5.47 -13.00 -12.37
N PRO A 18 5.84 -14.11 -11.68
CA PRO A 18 7.17 -14.68 -11.81
C PRO A 18 7.52 -14.85 -13.29
N CYS A 19 8.72 -14.42 -13.70
CA CYS A 19 9.20 -14.58 -15.07
C CYS A 19 9.42 -16.05 -15.42
N TRP A 20 9.56 -16.92 -14.41
CA TRP A 20 9.61 -18.36 -14.58
C TRP A 20 9.03 -19.10 -13.37
N ALA A 21 8.33 -20.21 -13.63
CA ALA A 21 7.85 -21.13 -12.61
C ALA A 21 8.21 -22.56 -13.01
N SER A 22 8.76 -23.34 -12.07
CA SER A 22 9.09 -24.74 -12.33
C SER A 22 7.82 -25.59 -12.43
N GLN A 23 7.93 -26.71 -13.15
CA GLN A 23 7.02 -27.84 -12.93
C GLN A 23 7.08 -28.31 -11.47
N ARG A 24 6.07 -29.07 -11.05
CA ARG A 24 6.05 -29.65 -9.71
C ARG A 24 7.29 -30.52 -9.52
N LEU A 25 8.08 -30.21 -8.51
CA LEU A 25 9.24 -31.00 -8.12
C LEU A 25 8.75 -32.29 -7.48
N THR A 26 9.13 -33.43 -8.08
CA THR A 26 8.76 -34.78 -7.63
C THR A 26 9.89 -35.51 -6.92
N GLN A 27 11.05 -34.86 -6.78
CA GLN A 27 12.23 -35.44 -6.14
C GLN A 27 11.96 -35.67 -4.65
N SER A 28 12.28 -36.87 -4.15
CA SER A 28 11.96 -37.31 -2.79
C SER A 28 12.65 -36.51 -1.67
N ASN A 29 13.71 -35.77 -2.00
CA ASN A 29 14.46 -34.90 -1.08
C ASN A 29 14.09 -33.41 -1.20
N ALA A 30 13.27 -33.02 -2.19
CA ALA A 30 12.85 -31.64 -2.34
C ALA A 30 11.84 -31.29 -1.23
N ARG A 31 12.17 -30.28 -0.40
CA ARG A 31 11.26 -29.77 0.65
C ARG A 31 10.23 -28.76 0.13
N PHE A 32 10.25 -28.49 -1.17
CA PHE A 32 9.41 -27.50 -1.84
C PHE A 32 8.81 -28.11 -3.11
N GLY A 33 7.57 -27.74 -3.43
CA GLY A 33 6.84 -28.28 -4.58
C GLY A 33 7.15 -27.54 -5.89
N HIS A 34 7.54 -26.27 -5.83
CA HIS A 34 7.81 -25.44 -7.00
C HIS A 34 8.94 -24.44 -6.71
N LEU A 35 9.63 -24.00 -7.76
CA LEU A 35 10.53 -22.85 -7.76
C LEU A 35 9.88 -21.73 -8.57
N LEU A 36 9.93 -20.51 -8.02
CA LEU A 36 9.44 -19.30 -8.68
C LEU A 36 10.62 -18.34 -8.79
N VAL A 37 10.84 -17.83 -10.00
CA VAL A 37 11.83 -16.79 -10.26
C VAL A 37 11.09 -15.54 -10.68
N TRP A 38 11.36 -14.45 -9.99
CA TRP A 38 10.82 -13.15 -10.33
C TRP A 38 11.99 -12.19 -10.58
N GLU A 39 12.00 -11.59 -11.75
CA GLU A 39 13.00 -10.64 -12.20
C GLU A 39 12.31 -9.28 -12.38
N PRO A 40 12.43 -8.35 -11.41
CA PRO A 40 11.94 -6.99 -11.61
C PRO A 40 12.69 -6.30 -12.74
N ASP A 41 12.05 -5.32 -13.37
CA ASP A 41 12.72 -4.35 -14.22
C ASP A 41 13.53 -3.38 -13.34
N VAL A 42 14.74 -3.79 -12.94
CA VAL A 42 15.68 -3.03 -12.10
C VAL A 42 16.56 -2.10 -12.95
N GLY A 43 15.95 -1.32 -13.84
CA GLY A 43 16.65 -0.24 -14.56
C GLY A 43 17.33 0.77 -13.62
N ASP A 44 17.00 0.75 -12.32
CA ASP A 44 17.61 1.51 -11.25
C ASP A 44 17.75 0.66 -9.97
N LEU A 45 18.93 0.05 -9.78
CA LEU A 45 19.27 -0.76 -8.59
C LEU A 45 19.19 0.04 -7.27
N ASP A 46 19.15 1.38 -7.31
CA ASP A 46 18.92 2.17 -6.10
C ASP A 46 17.52 1.95 -5.49
N ASN A 47 16.63 1.22 -6.18
CA ASN A 47 15.26 0.93 -5.75
C ASN A 47 14.97 -0.54 -5.39
N THR A 48 15.98 -1.40 -5.22
CA THR A 48 15.80 -2.84 -4.91
C THR A 48 14.89 -3.10 -3.71
N LEU A 49 14.95 -2.26 -2.67
CA LEU A 49 14.04 -2.35 -1.51
C LEU A 49 12.57 -2.18 -1.88
N ARG A 50 12.24 -1.40 -2.91
CA ARG A 50 10.86 -1.16 -3.36
C ARG A 50 10.32 -2.31 -4.21
N ALA A 51 11.20 -3.10 -4.83
CA ALA A 51 10.82 -4.29 -5.56
C ALA A 51 10.42 -5.45 -4.62
N ILE A 52 10.83 -5.43 -3.34
CA ILE A 52 10.54 -6.52 -2.40
C ILE A 52 9.03 -6.75 -2.24
N PRO A 53 8.18 -5.75 -1.95
CA PRO A 53 6.73 -5.96 -1.88
C PRO A 53 6.12 -6.55 -3.16
N GLU A 54 6.63 -6.18 -4.34
CA GLU A 54 6.13 -6.69 -5.62
C GLU A 54 6.37 -8.20 -5.78
N ALA A 55 7.50 -8.71 -5.28
CA ALA A 55 7.77 -10.15 -5.24
C ALA A 55 6.71 -10.93 -4.42
N PHE A 56 6.25 -10.35 -3.30
CA PHE A 56 5.21 -10.95 -2.47
C PHE A 56 3.83 -10.89 -3.13
N VAL A 57 3.54 -9.82 -3.88
CA VAL A 57 2.33 -9.73 -4.72
C VAL A 57 2.36 -10.79 -5.82
N ALA A 58 3.51 -10.98 -6.48
CA ALA A 58 3.69 -12.02 -7.49
C ALA A 58 3.49 -13.42 -6.90
N LEU A 59 4.02 -13.67 -5.68
CA LEU A 59 3.80 -14.93 -4.98
C LEU A 59 2.30 -15.17 -4.73
N HIS A 60 1.57 -14.17 -4.24
CA HIS A 60 0.14 -14.30 -3.96
C HIS A 60 -0.66 -14.77 -5.19
N ARG A 61 -0.37 -14.17 -6.35
CA ARG A 61 -1.03 -14.49 -7.62
C ARG A 61 -0.81 -15.95 -8.02
N VAL A 62 0.39 -16.48 -7.80
CA VAL A 62 0.68 -17.90 -8.07
C VAL A 62 0.02 -18.82 -7.04
N ALA A 63 0.00 -18.43 -5.76
CA ALA A 63 -0.64 -19.20 -4.70
C ALA A 63 -2.15 -19.39 -4.94
N GLY A 64 -2.83 -18.40 -5.54
CA GLY A 64 -4.23 -18.53 -5.96
C GLY A 64 -4.49 -19.66 -6.95
N HIS A 65 -3.46 -20.10 -7.70
CA HIS A 65 -3.54 -21.20 -8.65
C HIS A 65 -3.08 -22.56 -8.07
N LEU A 66 -2.10 -22.54 -7.15
CA LEU A 66 -1.45 -23.75 -6.62
C LEU A 66 -1.92 -24.15 -5.21
N GLY A 67 -2.67 -23.28 -4.53
CA GLY A 67 -3.00 -23.39 -3.11
C GLY A 67 -1.98 -22.67 -2.23
N ALA A 68 -2.46 -21.85 -1.29
CA ALA A 68 -1.61 -21.13 -0.32
C ALA A 68 -1.18 -22.06 0.83
N GLY A 69 0.06 -22.56 0.74
CA GLY A 69 0.68 -23.42 1.75
C GLY A 69 1.86 -22.73 2.44
N THR A 70 3.03 -23.36 2.35
CA THR A 70 4.30 -22.83 2.86
C THR A 70 5.07 -22.15 1.74
N ALA A 71 5.61 -20.95 1.98
CA ALA A 71 6.55 -20.28 1.09
C ALA A 71 7.86 -19.96 1.78
N MET A 72 8.94 -19.98 1.01
CA MET A 72 10.28 -19.60 1.45
C MET A 72 10.78 -18.46 0.58
N PHE A 73 11.27 -17.41 1.22
CA PHE A 73 11.85 -16.26 0.56
C PHE A 73 13.31 -16.15 0.95
N LEU A 74 14.18 -16.23 -0.04
CA LEU A 74 15.59 -15.89 0.16
C LEU A 74 15.69 -14.38 0.38
N ALA A 75 16.43 -13.96 1.41
CA ALA A 75 16.84 -12.57 1.55
C ALA A 75 17.50 -12.14 0.25
N TRP A 76 16.98 -11.06 -0.34
CA TRP A 76 17.66 -10.47 -1.49
C TRP A 76 19.04 -9.97 -1.06
N PRO A 77 20.07 -10.05 -1.93
CA PRO A 77 21.35 -9.49 -1.59
C PRO A 77 21.18 -7.98 -1.40
N ALA A 78 21.84 -7.45 -0.37
CA ALA A 78 22.00 -6.02 -0.24
C ALA A 78 22.82 -5.52 -1.43
N ASP A 79 22.32 -4.52 -2.14
CA ASP A 79 22.98 -3.85 -3.25
C ASP A 79 23.02 -2.33 -3.03
N GLY A 80 23.94 -1.67 -3.73
CA GLY A 80 24.17 -0.23 -3.60
C GLY A 80 24.38 0.20 -2.15
N ASN A 81 23.43 0.97 -1.64
CA ASN A 81 23.45 1.55 -0.29
C ASN A 81 22.45 0.89 0.69
N ALA A 82 21.82 -0.23 0.33
CA ALA A 82 20.94 -0.98 1.23
C ALA A 82 21.76 -1.85 2.18
N THR A 83 21.28 -2.07 3.40
CA THR A 83 21.86 -3.03 4.35
C THR A 83 21.06 -4.34 4.37
N ALA A 84 21.65 -5.41 4.92
CA ALA A 84 20.93 -6.66 5.14
C ALA A 84 19.70 -6.47 6.07
N GLU A 85 19.80 -5.56 7.03
CA GLU A 85 18.69 -5.18 7.92
C GLU A 85 17.56 -4.50 7.14
N ASP A 86 17.88 -3.59 6.21
CA ASP A 86 16.86 -2.95 5.36
C ASP A 86 16.08 -3.95 4.53
N VAL A 87 16.78 -4.91 3.89
CA VAL A 87 16.15 -5.98 3.12
C VAL A 87 15.26 -6.83 4.03
N PHE A 88 15.77 -7.25 5.19
CA PHE A 88 15.02 -8.07 6.14
C PHE A 88 13.76 -7.35 6.65
N ARG A 89 13.86 -6.05 6.97
CA ARG A 89 12.71 -5.21 7.36
C ARG A 89 11.65 -5.17 6.26
N MET A 90 12.04 -4.90 5.03
CA MET A 90 11.11 -4.85 3.91
C MET A 90 10.43 -6.20 3.66
N GLN A 91 11.17 -7.31 3.76
CA GLN A 91 10.61 -8.65 3.64
C GLN A 91 9.64 -8.99 4.77
N PHE A 92 9.96 -8.60 6.01
CA PHE A 92 9.10 -8.81 7.17
C PHE A 92 7.72 -8.16 6.97
N PHE A 93 7.68 -6.87 6.63
CA PHE A 93 6.40 -6.17 6.45
C PHE A 93 5.67 -6.60 5.18
N ALA A 94 6.38 -6.97 4.10
CA ALA A 94 5.75 -7.54 2.92
C ALA A 94 5.10 -8.92 3.22
N ALA A 95 5.74 -9.75 4.05
CA ALA A 95 5.21 -11.03 4.50
C ALA A 95 3.95 -10.85 5.37
N ALA A 96 3.97 -9.90 6.31
CA ALA A 96 2.82 -9.58 7.14
C ALA A 96 1.64 -9.08 6.29
N ALA A 97 1.91 -8.16 5.36
CA ALA A 97 0.93 -7.62 4.43
C ALA A 97 0.33 -8.72 3.53
N LEU A 98 1.13 -9.69 3.09
CA LEU A 98 0.67 -10.84 2.32
C LEU A 98 -0.21 -11.77 3.16
N ALA A 99 0.18 -12.06 4.40
CA ALA A 99 -0.57 -12.92 5.33
C ALA A 99 -1.92 -12.32 5.74
N ALA A 100 -2.07 -10.99 5.71
CA ALA A 100 -3.36 -10.35 5.88
C ALA A 100 -4.32 -10.61 4.70
N ARG A 101 -3.79 -10.70 3.47
CA ARG A 101 -4.61 -10.83 2.24
C ARG A 101 -4.97 -12.27 1.88
N ALA A 102 -4.22 -13.24 2.38
CA ALA A 102 -4.45 -14.65 2.11
C ALA A 102 -4.07 -15.52 3.30
N ARG A 103 -4.75 -16.67 3.45
CA ARG A 103 -4.37 -17.66 4.47
C ARG A 103 -3.12 -18.40 4.02
N TRP A 104 -2.01 -18.18 4.73
CA TRP A 104 -0.75 -18.91 4.58
C TRP A 104 -0.50 -19.78 5.81
N SER A 105 0.06 -20.99 5.63
CA SER A 105 0.43 -21.82 6.78
C SER A 105 1.73 -21.34 7.42
N THR A 106 2.74 -21.03 6.61
CA THR A 106 4.03 -20.51 7.08
C THR A 106 4.75 -19.74 5.97
N LEU A 107 5.31 -18.59 6.32
CA LEU A 107 6.21 -17.81 5.46
C LEU A 107 7.60 -17.81 6.12
N TYR A 108 8.58 -18.42 5.47
CA TYR A 108 9.97 -18.43 5.94
C TYR A 108 10.75 -17.28 5.29
N LEU A 109 11.34 -16.43 6.12
CA LEU A 109 12.33 -15.43 5.72
C LEU A 109 13.72 -16.01 5.95
N MET A 110 14.44 -16.28 4.86
CA MET A 110 15.71 -17.00 4.90
C MET A 110 16.87 -16.02 4.81
N VAL A 111 17.82 -16.10 5.74
CA VAL A 111 19.07 -15.34 5.71
C VAL A 111 20.27 -16.28 5.59
N PRO A 112 21.43 -15.81 5.11
CA PRO A 112 22.68 -16.55 5.22
C PRO A 112 23.00 -16.92 6.68
N ASP A 113 23.61 -18.08 6.91
CA ASP A 113 23.99 -18.53 8.26
C ASP A 113 24.85 -17.51 9.02
N SER A 114 25.67 -16.73 8.30
CA SER A 114 26.50 -15.67 8.87
C SER A 114 25.71 -14.50 9.48
N LEU A 115 24.41 -14.38 9.17
CA LEU A 115 23.52 -13.32 9.67
C LEU A 115 22.43 -13.88 10.60
N ALA A 116 22.48 -15.17 10.97
CA ALA A 116 21.39 -15.82 11.68
C ALA A 116 21.11 -15.19 13.05
N ALA A 117 22.15 -14.80 13.79
CA ALA A 117 22.00 -14.18 15.12
C ALA A 117 21.44 -12.76 15.05
N GLU A 118 21.93 -11.97 14.10
CA GLU A 118 21.46 -10.62 13.81
C GLU A 118 20.01 -10.64 13.33
N ALA A 119 19.67 -11.54 12.41
CA ALA A 119 18.31 -11.68 11.89
C ALA A 119 17.29 -12.08 12.97
N ALA A 120 17.69 -12.92 13.93
CA ALA A 120 16.84 -13.23 15.09
C ALA A 120 16.56 -11.98 15.94
N THR A 121 17.58 -11.12 16.11
CA THR A 121 17.45 -9.84 16.82
C THR A 121 16.55 -8.87 16.07
N TRP A 122 16.78 -8.69 14.76
CA TRP A 122 15.93 -7.86 13.90
C TRP A 122 14.48 -8.33 13.92
N PHE A 123 14.24 -9.64 13.78
CA PHE A 123 12.90 -10.22 13.81
C PHE A 123 12.19 -9.93 15.13
N SER A 124 12.87 -10.07 16.27
CA SER A 124 12.28 -9.76 17.57
C SER A 124 11.87 -8.28 17.68
N SER A 125 12.75 -7.37 17.24
CA SER A 125 12.49 -5.93 17.25
C SER A 125 11.35 -5.55 16.30
N LEU A 126 11.34 -6.08 15.08
CA LEU A 126 10.31 -5.85 14.08
C LEU A 126 8.96 -6.42 14.51
N LYS A 127 8.96 -7.59 15.15
CA LYS A 127 7.74 -8.18 15.72
C LYS A 127 7.16 -7.31 16.83
N ALA A 128 7.98 -6.79 17.74
CA ALA A 128 7.51 -5.88 18.78
C ALA A 128 6.93 -4.59 18.18
N ALA A 129 7.61 -4.01 17.19
CA ALA A 129 7.12 -2.83 16.48
C ALA A 129 5.86 -3.10 15.64
N TYR A 130 5.72 -4.31 15.09
CA TYR A 130 4.51 -4.75 14.41
C TYR A 130 3.35 -4.85 15.41
N ASP A 131 3.51 -5.57 16.52
CA ASP A 131 2.42 -5.82 17.46
C ASP A 131 1.84 -4.52 18.06
N ASP A 132 2.69 -3.53 18.41
CA ASP A 132 2.25 -2.26 19.01
C ASP A 132 3.16 -1.07 18.66
N PRO A 133 2.96 -0.40 17.51
CA PRO A 133 3.82 0.71 17.09
C PRO A 133 3.49 2.06 17.74
N PRO A 134 4.45 3.01 17.79
CA PRO A 134 5.90 2.87 17.59
C PRO A 134 6.71 2.86 18.90
N VAL A 135 7.70 1.97 18.90
CA VAL A 135 8.66 1.72 19.98
C VAL A 135 9.60 2.91 20.29
N GLN A 136 9.73 3.91 19.39
CA GLN A 136 10.46 5.17 19.61
C GLN A 136 10.21 6.16 18.47
N ILE A 137 9.86 7.41 18.78
CA ILE A 137 9.73 8.48 17.79
C ILE A 137 11.06 9.25 17.71
N PRO A 138 11.75 9.31 16.56
CA PRO A 138 13.05 9.97 16.48
C PRO A 138 13.01 11.45 16.82
N GLY A 139 14.09 11.93 17.45
CA GLY A 139 14.24 13.33 17.82
C GLY A 139 14.27 14.31 16.64
N HIS A 140 14.58 13.84 15.43
CA HIS A 140 14.62 14.67 14.21
C HIS A 140 13.24 14.91 13.59
N LEU A 141 12.19 14.16 13.98
CA LEU A 141 10.83 14.48 13.55
C LEU A 141 10.41 15.84 14.11
N SER A 142 9.58 16.56 13.36
CA SER A 142 9.05 17.85 13.80
C SER A 142 8.31 17.71 15.15
N ALA A 143 8.36 18.75 15.99
CA ALA A 143 7.66 18.73 17.28
C ALA A 143 6.17 18.37 17.14
N ARG A 144 5.54 18.85 16.06
CA ARG A 144 4.16 18.51 15.71
C ARG A 144 3.97 17.03 15.39
N ALA A 145 4.82 16.46 14.52
CA ALA A 145 4.74 15.03 14.19
C ALA A 145 4.94 14.16 15.45
N ARG A 146 5.88 14.53 16.33
CA ARG A 146 6.10 13.81 17.60
C ARG A 146 4.92 13.89 18.57
N ALA A 147 4.13 14.96 18.51
CA ALA A 147 2.95 15.13 19.35
C ALA A 147 1.71 14.40 18.81
N GLU A 148 1.64 14.21 17.49
CA GLU A 148 0.48 13.65 16.81
C GLU A 148 0.55 12.14 16.59
N LEU A 149 1.76 11.57 16.58
CA LEU A 149 1.93 10.13 16.48
C LEU A 149 1.61 9.46 17.83
N PRO A 150 0.78 8.40 17.84
CA PRO A 150 0.65 7.58 19.03
C PRO A 150 2.02 6.99 19.36
N LEU A 151 2.32 6.79 20.65
CA LEU A 151 3.50 6.02 21.11
C LEU A 151 3.20 4.51 21.18
N HIS A 152 1.92 4.16 21.31
CA HIS A 152 1.42 2.80 21.36
C HIS A 152 0.04 2.79 20.69
N LEU A 153 -0.14 2.00 19.64
CA LEU A 153 -1.45 1.78 19.04
C LEU A 153 -2.41 1.10 20.01
N SER A 154 -1.91 0.28 20.92
CA SER A 154 -2.68 -0.34 22.00
C SER A 154 -3.34 0.68 22.94
N ALA A 155 -2.86 1.92 22.96
CA ALA A 155 -3.46 3.03 23.71
C ALA A 155 -4.47 3.86 22.89
N VAL A 156 -4.58 3.61 21.59
CA VAL A 156 -5.52 4.30 20.70
C VAL A 156 -6.88 3.59 20.77
N PRO A 157 -8.00 4.34 20.93
CA PRO A 157 -9.33 3.73 20.87
C PRO A 157 -9.54 2.93 19.59
N SER A 158 -10.01 1.69 19.73
CA SER A 158 -10.33 0.83 18.59
C SER A 158 -11.81 0.45 18.63
N ARG A 159 -12.51 0.61 17.50
CA ARG A 159 -13.87 0.11 17.29
C ARG A 159 -13.88 -1.21 16.51
N HIS A 160 -12.85 -2.03 16.72
CA HIS A 160 -12.62 -3.24 15.92
C HIS A 160 -13.75 -4.28 16.06
N HIS A 161 -14.42 -4.34 17.21
CA HIS A 161 -15.55 -5.24 17.45
C HIS A 161 -16.74 -5.00 16.51
N ASP A 162 -16.84 -3.78 15.96
CA ASP A 162 -17.92 -3.40 15.06
C ASP A 162 -17.65 -3.84 13.62
N VAL A 163 -16.40 -4.22 13.30
CA VAL A 163 -15.96 -4.47 11.92
C VAL A 163 -15.39 -5.89 11.76
N PRO A 164 -16.04 -6.78 11.00
CA PRO A 164 -15.58 -8.16 10.80
C PRO A 164 -14.15 -8.25 10.26
N HIS A 165 -13.39 -9.22 10.76
CA HIS A 165 -12.04 -9.57 10.29
C HIS A 165 -10.94 -8.52 10.48
N VAL A 166 -11.27 -7.34 11.00
CA VAL A 166 -10.29 -6.31 11.38
C VAL A 166 -9.77 -6.58 12.78
N THR A 167 -8.45 -6.58 12.94
CA THR A 167 -7.81 -6.71 14.26
C THR A 167 -7.82 -5.38 15.01
N GLU A 168 -7.69 -5.43 16.34
CA GLU A 168 -7.54 -4.23 17.18
C GLU A 168 -6.44 -3.29 16.69
N ARG A 169 -5.26 -3.84 16.37
CA ARG A 169 -4.12 -3.11 15.81
C ARG A 169 -4.47 -2.37 14.52
N GLN A 170 -5.15 -3.04 13.60
CA GLN A 170 -5.55 -2.46 12.30
C GLN A 170 -6.59 -1.35 12.50
N ALA A 171 -7.59 -1.57 13.34
CA ALA A 171 -8.61 -0.57 13.67
C ALA A 171 -8.00 0.66 14.34
N ALA A 172 -7.13 0.46 15.34
CA ALA A 172 -6.41 1.53 16.02
C ALA A 172 -5.54 2.36 15.06
N ALA A 173 -4.87 1.71 14.10
CA ALA A 173 -4.07 2.39 13.10
C ALA A 173 -4.91 3.27 12.16
N ILE A 174 -6.05 2.75 11.68
CA ILE A 174 -6.99 3.52 10.85
C ILE A 174 -7.56 4.69 11.66
N HIS A 175 -7.98 4.46 12.91
CA HIS A 175 -8.46 5.52 13.79
C HIS A 175 -7.42 6.63 13.98
N ALA A 176 -6.17 6.28 14.32
CA ALA A 176 -5.08 7.24 14.46
C ALA A 176 -4.79 8.01 13.17
N TYR A 177 -4.86 7.33 12.01
CA TYR A 177 -4.69 7.95 10.70
C TYR A 177 -5.73 9.05 10.48
N THR A 178 -7.01 8.75 10.68
CA THR A 178 -8.12 9.71 10.49
C THR A 178 -8.10 10.88 11.49
N ALA A 179 -7.30 10.78 12.56
CA ALA A 179 -7.09 11.88 13.51
C ALA A 179 -5.99 12.82 13.01
N ALA A 180 -4.74 12.55 13.38
CA ALA A 180 -3.62 13.44 13.10
C ALA A 180 -2.43 12.71 12.46
N ALA A 181 -2.38 11.36 12.54
CA ALA A 181 -1.24 10.61 12.05
C ALA A 181 -1.14 10.61 10.51
N TYR A 182 -2.20 10.96 9.77
CA TYR A 182 -2.15 11.06 8.31
C TYR A 182 -1.05 12.00 7.81
N MET A 183 -0.76 13.11 8.52
CA MET A 183 0.24 14.08 8.07
C MET A 183 1.66 13.50 8.02
N PRO A 184 2.23 13.00 9.13
CA PRO A 184 3.57 12.42 9.10
C PRO A 184 3.63 11.14 8.26
N ILE A 185 2.59 10.30 8.25
CA ILE A 185 2.54 9.07 7.44
C ILE A 185 2.59 9.41 5.94
N ASN A 186 1.68 10.28 5.47
CA ASN A 186 1.62 10.64 4.05
C ASN A 186 2.88 11.40 3.60
N ARG A 187 3.52 12.17 4.50
CA ARG A 187 4.81 12.81 4.21
C ARG A 187 5.91 11.78 3.99
N ALA A 188 6.05 10.81 4.89
CA ALA A 188 7.06 9.75 4.79
C ALA A 188 6.88 8.94 3.49
N LEU A 189 5.64 8.62 3.12
CA LEU A 189 5.32 7.94 1.86
C LEU A 189 5.72 8.78 0.62
N ARG A 190 5.44 10.08 0.62
CA ARG A 190 5.74 10.98 -0.50
C ARG A 190 7.23 11.28 -0.70
N GLN A 191 8.07 11.11 0.33
CA GLN A 191 9.52 11.18 0.18
C GLN A 191 10.06 10.05 -0.70
N ARG A 192 9.28 8.96 -0.85
CA ARG A 192 9.61 7.81 -1.69
C ARG A 192 10.92 7.12 -1.26
N ASP A 193 11.41 7.31 -0.04
CA ASP A 193 12.67 6.72 0.41
C ASP A 193 12.42 5.71 1.54
N ALA A 194 12.54 4.42 1.20
CA ALA A 194 12.31 3.32 2.14
C ALA A 194 13.36 3.26 3.28
N ARG A 195 14.46 4.00 3.16
CA ARG A 195 15.51 4.12 4.19
C ARG A 195 15.43 5.43 4.96
N HIS A 196 14.52 6.33 4.57
CA HIS A 196 14.33 7.55 5.33
C HIS A 196 13.86 7.19 6.75
N PRO A 197 14.47 7.76 7.80
CA PRO A 197 14.11 7.42 9.18
C PRO A 197 12.61 7.59 9.47
N ASP A 198 11.97 8.63 8.93
CA ASP A 198 10.51 8.81 8.98
C ASP A 198 9.78 7.59 8.44
N PHE A 199 10.16 7.07 7.26
CA PHE A 199 9.51 5.88 6.69
C PHE A 199 9.71 4.66 7.58
N ILE A 200 10.94 4.42 8.06
CA ILE A 200 11.27 3.26 8.91
C ILE A 200 10.38 3.23 10.16
N VAL A 201 10.19 4.38 10.81
CA VAL A 201 9.38 4.51 12.03
C VAL A 201 7.89 4.36 11.72
N MET A 202 7.44 4.84 10.57
CA MET A 202 6.03 4.76 10.15
C MET A 202 5.66 3.42 9.54
N GLN A 203 6.62 2.62 9.09
CA GLN A 203 6.36 1.39 8.36
C GLN A 203 5.40 0.43 9.08
N PRO A 204 5.50 0.22 10.40
CA PRO A 204 4.55 -0.65 11.09
C PRO A 204 3.10 -0.11 11.08
N ILE A 205 2.90 1.20 11.24
CA ILE A 205 1.55 1.79 11.21
C ILE A 205 1.01 1.88 9.77
N ILE A 206 1.87 2.15 8.78
CA ILE A 206 1.54 2.07 7.34
C ILE A 206 1.05 0.66 7.01
N GLU A 207 1.76 -0.38 7.45
CA GLU A 207 1.37 -1.76 7.21
C GLU A 207 0.06 -2.12 7.95
N ALA A 208 -0.14 -1.64 9.17
CA ALA A 208 -1.40 -1.85 9.91
C ALA A 208 -2.61 -1.25 9.18
N ILE A 209 -2.46 -0.04 8.61
CA ILE A 209 -3.50 0.60 7.81
C ILE A 209 -3.75 -0.22 6.54
N ALA A 210 -2.70 -0.49 5.75
CA ALA A 210 -2.84 -1.19 4.47
C ALA A 210 -3.44 -2.60 4.64
N SER A 211 -3.00 -3.36 5.65
CA SER A 211 -3.55 -4.68 5.96
C SER A 211 -4.98 -4.63 6.50
N GLY A 212 -5.32 -3.59 7.27
CA GLY A 212 -6.68 -3.32 7.74
C GLY A 212 -7.63 -3.00 6.59
N LEU A 213 -7.24 -2.10 5.69
CA LEU A 213 -8.01 -1.79 4.47
C LEU A 213 -8.24 -3.03 3.61
N ALA A 214 -7.29 -3.97 3.57
CA ALA A 214 -7.45 -5.22 2.84
C ALA A 214 -8.51 -6.16 3.44
N GLN A 215 -8.88 -6.02 4.71
CA GLN A 215 -9.97 -6.80 5.34
C GLN A 215 -11.36 -6.22 5.05
N LEU A 216 -11.43 -4.96 4.66
CA LEU A 216 -12.68 -4.26 4.43
C LEU A 216 -13.26 -4.60 3.05
N ALA A 217 -14.58 -4.60 2.98
CA ALA A 217 -15.27 -4.71 1.71
C ALA A 217 -14.94 -3.50 0.81
N PRO A 218 -14.83 -3.69 -0.51
CA PRO A 218 -14.85 -2.61 -1.47
C PRO A 218 -16.02 -1.65 -1.23
N HIS A 219 -15.74 -0.35 -1.32
CA HIS A 219 -16.79 0.66 -1.33
C HIS A 219 -17.65 0.53 -2.60
N ASP A 220 -18.94 0.82 -2.46
CA ASP A 220 -19.86 0.90 -3.58
C ASP A 220 -19.48 2.08 -4.49
N PHE A 221 -19.10 1.77 -5.73
CA PHE A 221 -18.50 2.70 -6.69
C PHE A 221 -19.52 3.34 -7.65
N HIS A 222 -20.83 3.17 -7.40
CA HIS A 222 -21.87 3.76 -8.23
C HIS A 222 -21.74 5.29 -8.33
N GLU A 223 -21.38 5.95 -7.23
CA GLU A 223 -21.06 7.38 -7.18
C GLU A 223 -19.55 7.63 -6.98
N PRO A 224 -19.00 8.70 -7.58
CA PRO A 224 -17.61 9.07 -7.35
C PRO A 224 -17.39 9.59 -5.93
N THR A 225 -16.27 9.21 -5.33
CA THR A 225 -15.77 9.81 -4.09
C THR A 225 -15.04 11.11 -4.38
N ARG A 226 -15.06 12.06 -3.45
CA ARG A 226 -14.54 13.42 -3.64
C ARG A 226 -13.36 13.74 -2.73
N ARG A 227 -12.42 14.53 -3.24
CA ARG A 227 -11.33 15.10 -2.45
C ARG A 227 -11.01 16.51 -2.95
N LYS A 228 -10.82 17.45 -2.03
CA LYS A 228 -10.20 18.74 -2.34
C LYS A 228 -8.69 18.64 -2.19
N VAL A 229 -7.97 19.12 -3.19
CA VAL A 229 -6.52 19.27 -3.20
C VAL A 229 -6.20 20.76 -3.31
N VAL A 230 -5.29 21.22 -2.47
CA VAL A 230 -4.74 22.58 -2.55
C VAL A 230 -3.75 22.61 -3.72
N PRO A 231 -3.84 23.58 -4.64
CA PRO A 231 -2.92 23.67 -5.77
C PRO A 231 -1.48 23.82 -5.30
N PHE A 232 -0.55 23.25 -6.06
CA PHE A 232 0.89 23.32 -5.84
C PHE A 232 1.60 23.40 -7.18
N GLU A 233 2.86 23.83 -7.18
CA GLU A 233 3.67 23.94 -8.41
C GLU A 233 3.77 22.59 -9.13
N GLY A 234 3.40 22.56 -10.41
CA GLY A 234 3.40 21.35 -11.24
C GLY A 234 2.15 20.47 -11.10
N ILE A 235 1.10 20.92 -10.40
CA ILE A 235 -0.16 20.17 -10.29
C ILE A 235 -0.80 19.93 -11.66
N GLU A 236 -0.74 20.90 -12.58
CA GLU A 236 -1.29 20.81 -13.93
C GLU A 236 -0.58 19.73 -14.76
N ASP A 237 0.75 19.63 -14.65
CA ASP A 237 1.55 18.61 -15.34
C ASP A 237 1.26 17.22 -14.79
N LEU A 238 1.03 17.13 -13.47
CA LEU A 238 0.76 15.87 -12.79
C LEU A 238 -0.66 15.34 -13.06
N TYR A 239 -1.62 16.24 -13.32
CA TYR A 239 -3.05 15.92 -13.37
C TYR A 239 -3.73 16.39 -14.67
N GLY A 240 -3.04 16.32 -15.80
CA GLY A 240 -3.62 16.58 -17.13
C GLY A 240 -4.51 15.44 -17.64
N ASP A 241 -5.44 15.73 -18.56
CA ASP A 241 -6.29 14.71 -19.20
C ASP A 241 -5.45 13.62 -19.89
N GLY A 242 -5.79 12.36 -19.67
CA GLY A 242 -5.04 11.20 -20.17
C GLY A 242 -3.79 10.83 -19.38
N ILE A 243 -3.40 11.61 -18.38
CA ILE A 243 -2.24 11.30 -17.54
C ILE A 243 -2.60 10.24 -16.49
N VAL A 244 -1.73 9.23 -16.37
CA VAL A 244 -1.75 8.30 -15.24
C VAL A 244 -0.87 8.85 -14.13
N THR A 245 -1.48 9.20 -13.02
CA THR A 245 -0.82 9.72 -11.83
C THR A 245 -0.76 8.65 -10.76
N ARG A 246 0.38 8.52 -10.09
CA ARG A 246 0.54 7.67 -8.90
C ARG A 246 0.55 8.52 -7.64
N GLU A 247 -0.44 8.35 -6.77
CA GLU A 247 -0.41 8.95 -5.43
C GLU A 247 0.37 8.01 -4.50
N LEU A 248 1.53 8.48 -4.04
CA LEU A 248 2.44 7.69 -3.21
C LEU A 248 1.89 7.47 -1.80
N ALA A 249 1.09 8.41 -1.29
CA ALA A 249 0.47 8.32 0.01
C ALA A 249 -0.88 7.58 -0.03
N PHE A 250 -1.45 7.30 1.14
CA PHE A 250 -2.87 6.96 1.21
C PHE A 250 -3.72 8.13 0.68
N THR A 251 -4.82 7.80 0.01
CA THR A 251 -5.73 8.81 -0.56
C THR A 251 -7.02 8.84 0.23
N SER A 252 -7.22 9.90 1.03
CA SER A 252 -8.47 10.12 1.77
C SER A 252 -9.49 10.88 0.90
N THR A 253 -10.73 10.40 0.90
CA THR A 253 -11.84 10.96 0.13
C THR A 253 -13.15 10.84 0.89
N THR A 254 -14.20 11.50 0.42
CA THR A 254 -15.53 11.43 1.01
C THR A 254 -16.59 11.05 -0.01
N THR A 255 -17.60 10.29 0.42
CA THR A 255 -18.83 10.09 -0.38
C THR A 255 -19.77 11.28 -0.32
N ARG A 256 -19.54 12.22 0.62
CA ARG A 256 -20.31 13.44 0.72
C ARG A 256 -20.13 14.28 -0.54
N ASN A 257 -21.12 15.13 -0.80
CA ASN A 257 -21.05 16.16 -1.82
C ASN A 257 -20.95 17.55 -1.15
N PRO A 258 -19.83 17.87 -0.47
CA PRO A 258 -19.66 19.17 0.14
C PRO A 258 -19.56 20.25 -0.95
N ALA A 259 -20.08 21.44 -0.66
CA ALA A 259 -19.80 22.60 -1.48
C ALA A 259 -18.33 22.99 -1.27
N TYR A 260 -17.58 23.10 -2.37
CA TYR A 260 -16.21 23.57 -2.37
C TYR A 260 -16.17 24.95 -3.03
N ASP A 261 -15.47 25.88 -2.38
CA ASP A 261 -15.44 27.28 -2.82
C ASP A 261 -14.17 27.61 -3.63
N ASP A 262 -13.20 26.69 -3.65
CA ASP A 262 -11.86 26.85 -4.23
C ASP A 262 -11.10 25.51 -4.29
N GLY A 263 -10.05 25.47 -5.12
CA GLY A 263 -9.08 24.38 -5.21
C GLY A 263 -9.38 23.38 -6.32
N TRP A 264 -8.65 22.27 -6.29
CA TRP A 264 -8.83 21.18 -7.25
C TRP A 264 -9.72 20.11 -6.63
N ILE A 265 -10.88 19.88 -7.23
CA ILE A 265 -11.90 18.96 -6.74
C ILE A 265 -11.86 17.69 -7.57
N PHE A 266 -11.32 16.66 -6.96
CA PHE A 266 -11.19 15.34 -7.56
C PHE A 266 -12.48 14.57 -7.33
N ALA A 267 -13.10 14.09 -8.40
CA ALA A 267 -14.17 13.11 -8.40
C ALA A 267 -13.61 11.79 -8.94
N MET A 268 -13.45 10.82 -8.05
CA MET A 268 -12.74 9.57 -8.32
C MET A 268 -13.70 8.39 -8.34
N ARG A 269 -13.66 7.60 -9.41
CA ARG A 269 -14.42 6.34 -9.55
C ARG A 269 -13.48 5.15 -9.37
N SER A 270 -13.77 4.29 -8.38
CA SER A 270 -12.85 3.22 -7.98
C SER A 270 -13.54 2.13 -7.17
N ILE A 271 -13.16 0.87 -7.42
CA ILE A 271 -13.55 -0.32 -6.64
C ILE A 271 -12.52 -0.68 -5.55
N LEU A 272 -11.38 0.00 -5.50
CA LEU A 272 -10.31 -0.26 -4.54
C LEU A 272 -10.46 0.55 -3.25
N GLY A 273 -11.37 1.53 -3.22
CA GLY A 273 -11.67 2.31 -2.04
C GLY A 273 -12.30 1.45 -0.95
N ARG A 274 -12.06 1.82 0.31
CA ARG A 274 -12.67 1.19 1.48
C ARG A 274 -13.39 2.24 2.30
N TYR A 275 -14.65 1.99 2.59
CA TYR A 275 -15.42 2.85 3.48
C TYR A 275 -14.96 2.60 4.93
N ILE A 276 -14.49 3.64 5.61
CA ILE A 276 -13.84 3.50 6.94
C ILE A 276 -14.55 4.27 8.06
N ALA A 277 -15.77 4.76 7.84
CA ALA A 277 -16.47 5.58 8.83
C ALA A 277 -16.57 4.93 10.21
N GLU A 278 -16.78 3.61 10.28
CA GLU A 278 -16.87 2.87 11.55
C GLU A 278 -15.55 2.85 12.35
N LEU A 279 -14.42 2.94 11.65
CA LEU A 279 -13.08 2.95 12.24
C LEU A 279 -12.53 4.38 12.44
N SER A 280 -13.13 5.36 11.78
CA SER A 280 -12.69 6.77 11.81
C SER A 280 -12.98 7.44 13.16
N ILE A 281 -12.15 8.43 13.50
CA ILE A 281 -12.43 9.36 14.61
C ILE A 281 -13.55 10.36 14.28
N ILE A 282 -13.82 10.59 12.99
CA ILE A 282 -14.91 11.46 12.50
C ILE A 282 -15.76 10.67 11.48
N PRO A 283 -16.62 9.74 11.95
CA PRO A 283 -17.45 8.92 11.07
C PRO A 283 -18.33 9.73 10.10
N GLU A 284 -18.71 10.95 10.49
CA GLU A 284 -19.57 11.85 9.72
C GLU A 284 -18.91 12.38 8.45
N GLU A 285 -17.60 12.20 8.27
CA GLU A 285 -16.93 12.50 7.01
C GLU A 285 -17.26 11.48 5.91
N ALA A 286 -17.86 10.34 6.26
CA ALA A 286 -18.19 9.26 5.32
C ALA A 286 -16.98 8.93 4.43
N GLU A 287 -15.85 8.75 5.09
CA GLU A 287 -14.56 8.64 4.43
C GLU A 287 -14.42 7.32 3.68
N VAL A 288 -13.91 7.41 2.45
CA VAL A 288 -13.41 6.29 1.66
C VAL A 288 -11.91 6.47 1.51
N LEU A 289 -11.15 5.52 2.06
CA LEU A 289 -9.70 5.53 2.06
C LEU A 289 -9.17 4.55 1.01
N PHE A 290 -8.21 5.01 0.20
CA PHE A 290 -7.46 4.17 -0.73
C PHE A 290 -6.05 3.91 -0.20
N ASP A 291 -5.55 2.71 -0.48
CA ASP A 291 -4.18 2.30 -0.13
C ASP A 291 -3.13 3.23 -0.80
N SER A 292 -1.93 3.22 -0.25
CA SER A 292 -0.78 3.95 -0.78
C SER A 292 -0.31 3.41 -2.13
N GLY A 293 0.23 4.28 -2.98
CA GLY A 293 0.72 3.87 -4.30
C GLY A 293 -0.39 3.54 -5.29
N MET A 294 -1.57 4.15 -5.15
CA MET A 294 -2.66 3.98 -6.11
C MET A 294 -2.35 4.75 -7.40
N ASP A 295 -2.53 4.07 -8.53
CA ASP A 295 -2.52 4.69 -9.86
C ASP A 295 -3.94 5.14 -10.23
N GLN A 296 -4.06 6.36 -10.76
CA GLN A 296 -5.30 6.92 -11.26
C GLN A 296 -5.09 7.56 -12.63
N LEU A 297 -6.02 7.30 -13.55
CA LEU A 297 -6.09 7.93 -14.86
C LEU A 297 -7.01 9.15 -14.78
N VAL A 298 -6.47 10.32 -15.10
CA VAL A 298 -7.27 11.53 -15.28
C VAL A 298 -8.02 11.44 -16.60
N THR A 299 -9.32 11.73 -16.55
CA THR A 299 -10.24 11.57 -17.69
C THR A 299 -10.99 12.84 -18.08
N SER A 300 -10.93 13.87 -17.24
CA SER A 300 -11.31 15.24 -17.58
C SER A 300 -10.71 16.22 -16.58
N VAL A 301 -10.43 17.43 -17.05
CA VAL A 301 -10.01 18.60 -16.24
C VAL A 301 -10.81 19.80 -16.74
N GLU A 302 -11.65 20.34 -15.87
CA GLU A 302 -12.62 21.39 -16.20
C GLU A 302 -12.47 22.56 -15.22
N PRO A 303 -11.82 23.67 -15.64
CA PRO A 303 -11.81 24.90 -14.87
C PRO A 303 -13.24 25.45 -14.71
N SER A 304 -13.58 25.92 -13.51
CA SER A 304 -14.88 26.50 -13.17
C SER A 304 -14.68 27.83 -12.43
N GLY A 305 -14.72 28.94 -13.16
CA GLY A 305 -14.33 30.24 -12.59
C GLY A 305 -12.82 30.34 -12.34
N ASP A 306 -12.42 31.30 -11.49
CA ASP A 306 -11.02 31.71 -11.38
C ASP A 306 -10.16 30.82 -10.47
N HIS A 307 -10.78 30.05 -9.57
CA HIS A 307 -10.09 29.37 -8.46
C HIS A 307 -10.52 27.92 -8.25
N LEU A 308 -11.41 27.38 -9.07
CA LEU A 308 -11.94 26.03 -8.92
C LEU A 308 -11.64 25.22 -10.18
N VAL A 309 -11.13 24.01 -9.99
CA VAL A 309 -10.89 23.05 -11.07
C VAL A 309 -11.56 21.74 -10.70
N HIS A 310 -12.44 21.24 -11.56
CA HIS A 310 -13.05 19.93 -11.42
C HIS A 310 -12.23 18.90 -12.20
N LEU A 311 -11.88 17.81 -11.54
CA LEU A 311 -11.13 16.72 -12.14
C LEU A 311 -11.91 15.42 -11.98
N ALA A 312 -12.10 14.67 -13.06
CA ALA A 312 -12.62 13.32 -13.00
C ALA A 312 -11.49 12.31 -13.23
N SER A 313 -11.35 11.33 -12.34
CA SER A 313 -10.38 10.25 -12.51
C SER A 313 -10.98 8.87 -12.25
N HIS A 314 -10.32 7.87 -12.83
CA HIS A 314 -10.63 6.46 -12.64
C HIS A 314 -9.40 5.76 -12.09
N GLN A 315 -9.58 4.83 -11.17
CA GLN A 315 -8.47 3.97 -10.77
C GLN A 315 -7.85 3.23 -11.96
N VAL A 316 -6.57 2.95 -11.88
CA VAL A 316 -5.88 2.00 -12.76
C VAL A 316 -5.48 0.79 -11.93
N ILE A 317 -5.89 -0.41 -12.36
CA ILE A 317 -5.51 -1.67 -11.72
C ILE A 317 -4.28 -2.24 -12.45
N PRO A 318 -3.11 -2.36 -11.80
CA PRO A 318 -1.93 -2.95 -12.43
C PRO A 318 -2.12 -4.44 -12.75
N GLY A 319 -1.91 -4.81 -14.02
CA GLY A 319 -1.75 -6.20 -14.43
C GLY A 319 -2.98 -7.09 -14.22
N ALA A 320 -4.18 -6.63 -14.59
CA ALA A 320 -5.35 -7.51 -14.72
C ALA A 320 -5.19 -8.49 -15.90
N ALA A 321 -4.26 -9.43 -15.78
CA ALA A 321 -4.39 -10.71 -16.44
C ALA A 321 -5.53 -11.46 -15.73
N GLY A 322 -6.73 -11.41 -16.32
CA GLY A 322 -7.82 -12.34 -15.96
C GLY A 322 -8.90 -11.87 -14.99
N VAL A 323 -9.10 -10.57 -14.75
CA VAL A 323 -10.37 -10.10 -14.16
C VAL A 323 -11.26 -9.64 -15.30
N GLY A 324 -12.26 -10.47 -15.61
CA GLY A 324 -13.32 -10.15 -16.56
C GLY A 324 -14.11 -8.94 -16.08
N GLU A 325 -13.79 -7.78 -16.64
CA GLU A 325 -14.71 -6.65 -16.81
C GLU A 325 -14.71 -6.25 -18.28
N THR A 326 -14.97 -7.23 -19.14
CA THR A 326 -15.75 -6.97 -20.35
C THR A 326 -17.19 -7.34 -20.00
N HIS A 327 -18.04 -6.32 -19.92
CA HIS A 327 -19.50 -6.30 -19.74
C HIS A 327 -19.96 -5.48 -18.53
N LEU A 328 -19.71 -4.17 -18.61
CA LEU A 328 -20.75 -3.15 -18.43
C LEU A 328 -20.65 -2.17 -19.60
#